data_AF-A0AAU9WDW8-F1
#
_entry.id   AF-A0AAU9WDW8-F1
#
_cell.length_a   1.000
_cell.length_b   1.000
_cell.length_c   1.000
_cell.angle_alpha   90.00
_cell.angle_beta   90.00
_cell.angle_gamma   90.00
#
_symmetry.space_group_name_H-M   'P 1'
#
loop_
_entity.id
_entity.type
_entity.pdbx_description
1 polymer ?
#
loop_
_entity_poly.entity_id
_entity_poly.type
_entity_poly.pdbx_seq_one_letter_code
_entity_poly.pdbx_strand_id
1 'polypeptide(L)'
;MFGVKDTIRCKLRTCVVYRFLCADCNACYVGETSQHLSTRVREHLVSDRTSYIFGHLHNSPQCRTLCSDKRFNSLDHASRTFQLKIKEAIHIRWEKPTLNP
;
A
#
# COMPACT_ATOMS: atom_id res chain seq x y z
N MET A 1 -20.11 -3.56 -14.65
CA MET A 1 -20.07 -4.62 -13.61
C MET A 1 -18.66 -4.67 -13.06
N PHE A 2 -18.43 -4.09 -11.88
CA PHE A 2 -17.11 -4.12 -11.24
C PHE A 2 -16.92 -5.50 -10.61
N GLY A 3 -16.07 -6.31 -11.23
CA GLY A 3 -15.72 -7.63 -10.74
C GLY A 3 -15.14 -7.52 -9.34
N VAL A 4 -15.72 -8.28 -8.41
CA VAL A 4 -15.20 -8.48 -7.05
C VAL A 4 -13.78 -9.02 -7.20
N LYS A 5 -12.77 -8.16 -7.06
CA LYS A 5 -11.37 -8.56 -7.17
C LYS A 5 -11.08 -9.44 -5.97
N ASP A 6 -10.98 -10.75 -6.19
CA ASP A 6 -10.67 -11.78 -5.18
C ASP A 6 -9.59 -11.29 -4.22
N THR A 7 -10.01 -10.82 -3.05
CA THR A 7 -9.15 -10.12 -2.08
C THR A 7 -8.07 -11.05 -1.54
N ILE A 8 -8.34 -12.37 -1.58
CA ILE A 8 -7.45 -13.44 -1.13
C ILE A 8 -6.30 -13.65 -2.13
N ARG A 9 -6.56 -13.55 -3.45
CA ARG A 9 -5.55 -13.77 -4.50
C ARG A 9 -4.67 -12.53 -4.76
N CYS A 10 -5.08 -11.35 -4.28
CA CYS A 10 -4.25 -10.14 -4.35
C CYS A 10 -3.11 -10.09 -3.33
N LYS A 11 -3.28 -10.69 -2.14
CA LYS A 11 -2.30 -10.60 -1.05
C LYS A 11 -1.03 -11.42 -1.27
N LEU A 12 -1.10 -12.48 -2.09
CA LEU A 12 0.06 -13.32 -2.44
C LEU A 12 0.81 -12.84 -3.69
N ARG A 13 0.42 -11.71 -4.29
CA ARG A 13 1.10 -11.21 -5.48
C ARG A 13 2.44 -10.58 -5.12
N THR A 14 3.47 -10.95 -5.87
CA THR A 14 4.77 -10.26 -5.91
C THR A 14 4.77 -9.20 -7.01
N CYS A 15 5.77 -8.31 -6.97
CA CYS A 15 6.01 -7.31 -7.99
C CYS A 15 4.77 -6.46 -8.30
N VAL A 16 4.24 -5.82 -7.25
CA VAL A 16 3.01 -5.02 -7.32
C VAL A 16 3.26 -3.57 -6.95
N VAL A 17 2.52 -2.68 -7.59
CA VAL A 17 2.25 -1.34 -7.08
C VAL A 17 0.96 -1.42 -6.27
N TYR A 18 0.98 -0.92 -5.04
CA TYR A 18 -0.17 -0.95 -4.14
C TYR A 18 -0.48 0.44 -3.59
N ARG A 19 -1.70 0.57 -3.07
CA ARG A 19 -2.22 1.75 -2.41
C ARG A 19 -2.68 1.39 -1.01
N PHE A 20 -2.26 2.17 -0.03
CA PHE A 20 -2.82 2.19 1.30
C PHE A 20 -3.77 3.38 1.44
N LEU A 21 -4.92 3.18 2.08
CA LEU A 21 -5.86 4.23 2.42
C LEU A 21 -6.24 4.17 3.90
N CYS A 22 -5.86 5.20 4.65
CA CYS A 22 -6.23 5.29 6.06
C CYS A 22 -7.76 5.32 6.22
N ALA A 23 -8.22 4.57 7.21
CA ALA A 23 -9.64 4.43 7.54
C ALA A 23 -10.30 5.68 8.11
N ASP A 24 -9.50 6.49 8.78
CA ASP A 24 -9.94 7.53 9.69
C ASP A 24 -9.80 8.91 9.04
N CYS A 25 -8.61 9.21 8.51
CA CYS A 25 -8.29 10.52 7.95
C CYS A 25 -8.14 10.52 6.42
N ASN A 26 -8.44 9.41 5.74
CA ASN A 26 -8.26 9.23 4.29
C ASN A 26 -6.84 9.50 3.76
N ALA A 27 -5.83 9.56 4.63
CA ALA A 27 -4.45 9.68 4.23
C ALA A 27 -4.06 8.50 3.31
N CYS A 28 -3.40 8.81 2.21
CA CYS A 28 -3.12 7.87 1.14
C CYS A 28 -1.61 7.69 0.97
N TYR A 29 -1.17 6.45 0.71
CA TYR A 29 0.20 6.13 0.33
C TYR A 29 0.17 5.21 -0.89
N VAL A 30 1.04 5.47 -1.86
CA VAL A 30 1.31 4.57 -2.99
C VAL A 30 2.74 4.07 -2.85
N GLY A 31 2.92 2.76 -2.96
CA GLY A 31 4.23 2.13 -2.89
C GLY A 31 4.36 0.94 -3.84
N GLU A 32 5.59 0.55 -4.12
CA GLU A 32 5.90 -0.71 -4.80
C GLU A 32 6.45 -1.79 -3.86
N THR A 33 6.34 -3.04 -4.31
CA THR A 33 7.15 -4.11 -3.75
C THR A 33 7.42 -5.24 -4.74
N SER A 34 8.64 -5.77 -4.70
CA SER A 34 9.02 -7.04 -5.32
C SER A 34 8.63 -8.27 -4.49
N GLN A 35 8.37 -8.11 -3.20
CA GLN A 35 7.99 -9.18 -2.28
C GLN A 35 6.47 -9.46 -2.33
N HIS A 36 6.00 -10.49 -1.63
CA HIS A 36 4.56 -10.69 -1.45
C HIS A 36 3.92 -9.46 -0.78
N LEU A 37 2.82 -8.98 -1.34
CA LEU A 37 2.07 -7.85 -0.78
C LEU A 37 1.72 -8.07 0.70
N SER A 38 1.30 -9.28 1.08
CA SER A 38 0.99 -9.63 2.48
C SER A 38 2.17 -9.40 3.42
N THR A 39 3.38 -9.73 3.00
CA THR A 39 4.60 -9.51 3.79
C THR A 39 4.84 -8.03 4.01
N ARG A 40 4.78 -7.21 2.95
CA ARG A 40 4.94 -5.75 3.07
C ARG A 40 3.85 -5.10 3.90
N VAL A 41 2.61 -5.54 3.77
CA VAL A 41 1.50 -5.05 4.59
C VAL A 41 1.80 -5.31 6.07
N ARG A 42 2.22 -6.52 6.42
CA ARG A 42 2.58 -6.85 7.80
C ARG A 42 3.75 -6.01 8.30
N GLU A 43 4.78 -5.82 7.47
CA GLU A 43 5.92 -4.95 7.80
C GLU A 43 5.46 -3.54 8.14
N HIS A 44 4.63 -2.91 7.29
CA HIS A 44 4.06 -1.58 7.53
C HIS A 44 3.24 -1.47 8.81
N LEU A 45 2.49 -2.52 9.16
CA LEU A 45 1.62 -2.50 10.33
C LEU A 45 2.36 -2.79 11.64
N VAL A 46 3.51 -3.47 11.58
CA VAL A 46 4.13 -4.08 12.78
C VAL A 46 5.57 -3.66 13.02
N SER A 47 6.43 -3.62 11.99
CA SER A 47 7.88 -3.66 12.18
C SER A 47 8.69 -2.62 11.41
N ASP A 48 8.20 -2.14 10.27
CA ASP A 48 8.95 -1.22 9.40
C ASP A 48 8.87 0.22 9.91
N ARG A 49 9.75 0.57 10.86
CA ARG A 49 9.76 1.90 11.49
C ARG A 49 10.16 3.04 10.55
N THR A 50 10.71 2.76 9.38
CA THR A 50 11.08 3.79 8.39
C THR A 50 9.95 4.05 7.39
N SER A 51 8.90 3.22 7.39
CA SER A 51 7.73 3.42 6.55
C SER A 51 6.91 4.64 6.98
N TYR A 52 6.51 5.44 6.00
CA TYR A 52 5.54 6.52 6.20
C TYR A 52 4.19 6.02 6.72
N ILE A 53 3.77 4.82 6.33
CA ILE A 53 2.54 4.20 6.85
C ILE A 53 2.73 3.86 8.33
N PHE A 54 3.84 3.21 8.69
CA PHE A 54 4.11 2.87 10.09
C PHE A 54 4.17 4.14 10.93
N GLY A 55 4.91 5.17 10.49
CA GLY A 55 4.98 6.45 11.18
C GLY A 55 3.62 7.10 11.37
N HIS A 56 2.78 7.11 10.33
CA HIS A 56 1.41 7.62 10.40
C HIS A 56 0.56 6.86 11.42
N LEU A 57 0.52 5.52 11.34
CA LEU A 57 -0.23 4.69 12.29
C LEU A 57 0.37 4.76 13.69
N HIS A 58 1.66 5.04 13.83
CA HIS A 58 2.30 5.16 15.12
C HIS A 58 1.95 6.45 15.85
N ASN A 59 1.85 7.55 15.10
CA ASN A 59 1.59 8.87 15.65
C ASN A 59 0.09 9.16 15.82
N SER A 60 -0.79 8.30 15.29
CA SER A 60 -2.24 8.49 15.36
C SER A 60 -2.96 7.21 15.83
N PRO A 61 -3.25 7.09 17.15
CA PRO A 61 -3.91 5.91 17.71
C PRO A 61 -5.25 5.55 17.07
N GLN A 62 -6.06 6.55 16.70
CA GLN A 62 -7.35 6.36 16.01
C GLN A 62 -7.15 5.74 14.62
N CYS A 63 -6.19 6.26 13.84
CA CYS A 63 -5.82 5.68 12.56
C CYS A 63 -5.32 4.24 12.72
N ARG A 64 -4.53 3.95 13.76
CA ARG A 64 -4.01 2.60 14.06
C ARG A 64 -5.13 1.58 14.33
N THR A 65 -6.10 1.93 15.17
CA THR A 65 -7.16 1.00 15.58
C THR A 65 -8.14 0.70 14.44
N LEU A 66 -8.36 1.67 13.55
CA LEU A 66 -9.29 1.53 12.42
C LEU A 66 -8.64 0.97 11.14
N CYS A 67 -7.32 1.02 11.02
CA CYS A 67 -6.59 0.49 9.87
C CYS A 67 -6.21 -0.98 10.04
N SER A 68 -6.45 -1.77 9.00
CA SER A 68 -6.06 -3.17 8.90
C SER A 68 -5.49 -3.46 7.51
N ASP A 69 -5.07 -4.69 7.29
CA ASP A 69 -4.58 -5.20 6.01
C ASP A 69 -5.58 -5.00 4.85
N LYS A 70 -6.88 -4.90 5.14
CA LYS A 70 -7.93 -4.60 4.15
C LYS A 70 -7.82 -3.20 3.53
N ARG A 71 -7.01 -2.31 4.11
CA ARG A 71 -6.76 -0.96 3.60
C ARG A 71 -5.72 -0.91 2.47
N PHE A 72 -5.15 -2.06 2.10
CA PHE A 72 -4.17 -2.18 1.05
C PHE A 72 -4.78 -2.81 -0.20
N ASN A 73 -4.62 -2.13 -1.34
CA ASN A 73 -5.13 -2.58 -2.64
C ASN A 73 -4.00 -2.62 -3.67
N SER A 74 -3.91 -3.70 -4.46
CA SER A 74 -3.01 -3.74 -5.62
C SER A 74 -3.59 -2.91 -6.76
N LEU A 75 -2.83 -1.89 -7.16
CA LEU A 75 -3.13 -0.99 -8.29
C LEU A 75 -2.66 -1.62 -9.60
N ASP A 76 -1.40 -2.03 -9.65
CA ASP A 76 -0.77 -2.56 -10.86
C ASP A 76 0.29 -3.63 -10.50
N HIS A 77 0.87 -4.24 -11.51
CA HIS A 77 1.92 -5.24 -11.42
C HIS A 77 2.91 -5.08 -12.57
N ALA A 78 4.14 -5.57 -12.38
CA ALA A 78 5.13 -5.66 -13.43
C ALA A 78 6.02 -6.88 -13.22
N SER A 79 6.71 -7.34 -14.27
CA SER A 79 7.65 -8.46 -14.16
C SER A 79 9.06 -8.02 -13.75
N ARG A 80 9.39 -6.73 -13.88
CA ARG A 80 10.72 -6.18 -13.59
C ARG A 80 10.63 -5.03 -12.59
N THR A 81 11.57 -4.96 -11.66
CA THR A 81 11.65 -3.93 -10.61
C THR A 81 11.78 -2.51 -11.18
N PHE A 82 12.50 -2.30 -12.28
CA PHE A 82 12.58 -0.98 -12.90
C PHE A 82 11.19 -0.49 -13.38
N GLN A 83 10.36 -1.39 -13.91
CA GLN A 83 9.01 -1.06 -14.35
C GLN A 83 8.11 -0.74 -13.17
N LEU A 84 8.31 -1.38 -12.01
CA LEU A 84 7.58 -1.06 -10.78
C LEU A 84 7.82 0.38 -10.35
N LYS A 85 9.09 0.82 -10.34
CA LYS A 85 9.42 2.21 -9.97
C LYS A 85 8.79 3.24 -10.91
N ILE A 86 8.78 2.95 -12.22
CA ILE A 86 8.11 3.82 -13.20
C ILE A 86 6.60 3.87 -12.94
N LYS A 87 5.96 2.70 -12.75
CA LYS A 87 4.52 2.61 -12.49
C LYS A 87 4.14 3.26 -11.15
N GLU A 88 4.94 3.09 -10.11
CA GLU A 88 4.78 3.75 -8.82
C GLU A 88 4.80 5.27 -8.99
N ALA A 89 5.80 5.82 -9.67
CA ALA A 89 5.88 7.26 -9.93
C ALA A 89 4.67 7.79 -10.72
N ILE A 90 4.19 7.03 -11.71
CA ILE A 90 2.97 7.36 -12.47
C ILE A 90 1.75 7.38 -11.54
N HIS A 91 1.57 6.36 -10.71
CA HIS A 91 0.45 6.30 -9.77
C HIS A 91 0.52 7.39 -8.70
N ILE A 92 1.70 7.73 -8.17
CA ILE A 92 1.88 8.87 -7.25
C ILE A 92 1.43 10.17 -7.93
N ARG A 93 1.84 10.39 -9.19
CA ARG A 93 1.45 11.58 -9.96
C ARG A 93 -0.06 11.67 -10.17
N TRP A 94 -0.73 10.54 -10.42
CA TRP A 94 -2.18 10.50 -10.64
C TRP A 94 -3.00 10.59 -9.36
N GLU A 95 -2.63 9.82 -8.33
CA GLU A 95 -3.37 9.71 -7.07
C GLU A 95 -3.10 10.86 -6.10
N LYS A 96 -1.93 11.52 -6.22
CA LYS A 96 -1.45 12.57 -5.31
C LYS A 96 -1.57 12.17 -3.83
N PRO A 97 -0.96 11.03 -3.42
CA PRO A 97 -1.07 10.51 -2.07
C PRO A 97 -0.47 11.47 -1.04
N THR A 98 -1.13 11.64 0.09
CA THR A 98 -0.75 12.60 1.14
C THR A 98 0.39 12.12 2.05
N LEU A 99 0.71 10.83 2.05
CA LEU A 99 1.75 10.22 2.88
C LEU A 99 3.06 9.98 2.12
N ASN A 100 3.05 10.07 0.80
CA ASN A 100 4.30 10.03 0.04
C ASN A 100 5.03 11.37 0.23
N PRO A 101 6.36 11.35 0.37
CA PRO A 101 7.17 12.56 0.46
C PRO A 101 7.15 13.37 -0.84
#